data_AF-A0A101WQL4-F1
#
_entry.id   AF-A0A101WQL4-F1
#
_cell.length_a   1.000
_cell.length_b   1.000
_cell.length_c   1.000
_cell.angle_alpha   90.00
_cell.angle_beta   90.00
_cell.angle_gamma   90.00
#
_symmetry.space_group_name_H-M   'P 1'
#
loop_
_entity.id
_entity.type
_entity.pdbx_description
1 polymer ?
#
loop_
_entity_poly.entity_id
_entity_poly.type
_entity_poly.pdbx_seq_one_letter_code
_entity_poly.pdbx_strand_id
1 'polypeptide(L)'
;MPYNTLDFLRATDIRMKQYYACHCAWARKSIIQEEGPVPPSICSCSLGFTKMHMEAALDIELEGENLETVLDGRSTCCTAVIHIPGNIIRKYT
;
A
#
# COMPACT_ATOMS: atom_id res chain seq x y z
N MET A 1 -5.26 -2.09 5.83
CA MET A 1 -5.26 -2.95 7.04
C MET A 1 -3.88 -3.56 7.20
N PRO A 2 -3.37 -3.76 8.42
CA PRO A 2 -2.11 -4.48 8.64
C PRO A 2 -2.21 -5.95 8.22
N TYR A 3 -1.10 -6.54 7.78
CA TYR A 3 -1.00 -7.98 7.52
C TYR A 3 -1.23 -8.81 8.79
N ASN A 4 -0.73 -8.33 9.93
CA ASN A 4 -0.97 -8.92 11.24
C ASN A 4 -1.42 -7.85 12.24
N THR A 5 -2.73 -7.67 12.35
CA THR A 5 -3.34 -6.63 13.18
C THR A 5 -2.99 -6.77 14.66
N LEU A 6 -2.98 -7.99 15.21
CA LEU A 6 -2.74 -8.18 16.64
C LEU A 6 -1.31 -7.79 17.03
N ASP A 7 -0.32 -8.24 16.25
CA ASP A 7 1.08 -7.92 16.55
C ASP A 7 1.41 -6.47 16.19
N PHE A 8 0.77 -5.91 15.17
CA PHE A 8 0.85 -4.46 14.87
C PHE A 8 0.39 -3.61 16.06
N LEU A 9 -0.71 -4.00 16.72
CA LEU A 9 -1.25 -3.27 17.88
C LEU A 9 -0.40 -3.44 19.14
N ARG A 10 0.28 -4.59 19.28
CA ARG A 10 1.16 -4.89 20.43
C ARG A 10 2.57 -4.32 20.28
N ALA A 11 3.03 -4.10 19.05
CA ALA A 11 4.36 -3.60 18.77
C ALA A 11 4.58 -2.19 19.33
N THR A 12 5.63 -2.03 20.13
CA THR A 12 6.11 -0.73 20.64
C THR A 12 7.22 -0.16 19.75
N ASP A 13 8.02 -1.03 19.14
CA ASP A 13 9.05 -0.66 18.18
C ASP A 13 8.44 -0.28 16.82
N ILE A 14 8.86 0.87 16.28
CA ILE A 14 8.31 1.44 15.04
C ILE A 14 8.59 0.54 13.83
N ARG A 15 9.76 -0.11 13.81
CA ARG A 15 10.22 -0.96 12.72
C ARG A 15 9.43 -2.26 12.69
N MET A 16 9.14 -2.85 13.85
CA MET A 16 8.24 -3.99 13.96
C MET A 16 6.81 -3.62 13.60
N LYS A 17 6.35 -2.42 13.95
CA LYS A 17 5.03 -1.94 13.56
C LYS A 17 4.91 -1.79 12.03
N GLN A 18 5.95 -1.28 11.36
CA GLN A 18 6.05 -1.28 9.89
C GLN A 18 6.05 -2.68 9.29
N TYR A 19 6.80 -3.61 9.90
CA TYR A 19 6.83 -5.01 9.48
C TYR A 19 5.44 -5.65 9.50
N TYR A 20 4.69 -5.49 10.60
CA TYR A 20 3.35 -6.05 10.74
C TYR A 20 2.29 -5.35 9.88
N ALA A 21 2.53 -4.09 9.48
CA ALA A 21 1.67 -3.36 8.56
C ALA A 21 1.80 -3.86 7.11
N CYS A 22 2.99 -4.28 6.69
CA CYS A 22 3.28 -4.60 5.29
C CYS A 22 2.73 -5.98 4.86
N HIS A 23 1.86 -5.99 3.85
CA HIS A 23 1.31 -7.23 3.25
C HIS A 23 2.28 -7.97 2.35
N CYS A 24 3.21 -7.27 1.70
CA CYS A 24 4.16 -7.90 0.79
C CYS A 24 5.19 -8.73 1.57
N ALA A 25 5.14 -10.05 1.45
CA ALA A 25 6.03 -10.96 2.17
C ALA A 25 7.52 -10.75 1.82
N TRP A 26 7.80 -10.32 0.58
CA TRP A 26 9.16 -10.00 0.14
C TRP A 26 9.63 -8.67 0.73
N ALA A 27 8.85 -7.59 0.55
CA ALA A 27 9.23 -6.26 1.02
C ALA A 27 9.26 -6.18 2.55
N ARG A 28 8.31 -6.79 3.26
CA ARG A 28 8.26 -6.68 4.74
C ARG A 28 9.51 -7.24 5.40
N LYS A 29 10.10 -8.32 4.87
CA LYS A 29 11.34 -8.88 5.43
C LYS A 29 12.50 -7.89 5.35
N SER A 30 12.60 -7.12 4.27
CA SER A 30 13.65 -6.09 4.12
C SER A 30 13.59 -5.01 5.19
N ILE A 31 12.39 -4.68 5.71
CA ILE A 31 12.22 -3.69 6.78
C ILE A 31 13.09 -4.03 7.99
N ILE A 32 13.22 -5.31 8.36
CA ILE A 32 13.95 -5.77 9.55
C ILE A 32 15.39 -6.22 9.28
N GLN A 33 15.86 -6.18 8.03
CA GLN A 33 17.23 -6.52 7.64
C GLN A 33 18.21 -5.36 7.88
N GLU A 34 19.49 -5.64 8.11
CA GLU A 34 20.51 -4.59 8.34
C GLU A 34 20.66 -3.66 7.13
N GLU A 35 20.48 -4.18 5.92
CA GLU A 35 20.53 -3.44 4.66
C GLU A 35 19.36 -2.44 4.50
N GLY A 36 18.31 -2.61 5.30
CA GLY A 36 17.12 -1.75 5.30
C GLY A 36 16.09 -2.13 4.23
N PRO A 37 15.00 -1.33 4.14
CA PRO A 37 13.88 -1.64 3.26
C PRO A 37 14.26 -1.52 1.78
N VAL A 38 13.65 -2.37 0.95
CA VAL A 38 13.65 -2.21 -0.51
C VAL A 38 13.01 -0.88 -0.93
N PRO A 39 13.26 -0.39 -2.17
CA PRO A 39 12.69 0.86 -2.63
C PRO A 39 11.16 0.94 -2.51
N PRO A 40 10.58 2.08 -2.07
CA PRO A 40 9.14 2.26 -1.95
C PRO A 40 8.34 2.05 -3.23
N SER A 41 8.97 2.19 -4.41
CA SER A 41 8.35 1.96 -5.72
C SER A 41 7.79 0.54 -5.89
N ILE A 42 8.27 -0.44 -5.11
CA ILE A 42 7.67 -1.80 -5.06
C ILE A 42 6.21 -1.77 -4.61
N CYS A 43 5.78 -0.79 -3.83
CA CYS A 43 4.39 -0.65 -3.39
C CYS A 43 3.40 -0.44 -4.55
N SER A 44 3.88 -0.09 -5.75
CA SER A 44 3.05 -0.05 -6.96
C SER A 44 2.39 -1.39 -7.27
N CYS A 45 2.98 -2.52 -6.84
CA CYS A 45 2.34 -3.83 -6.90
C CYS A 45 1.05 -3.89 -6.06
N SER A 46 1.07 -3.33 -4.84
CA SER A 46 -0.12 -3.28 -3.98
C SER A 46 -1.18 -2.34 -4.53
N LEU A 47 -0.75 -1.20 -5.10
CA LEU A 47 -1.66 -0.28 -5.80
C LEU A 47 -2.34 -0.98 -6.98
N GLY A 48 -1.58 -1.71 -7.80
CA GLY A 48 -2.13 -2.48 -8.91
C GLY A 48 -3.18 -3.51 -8.46
N PHE A 49 -2.94 -4.21 -7.35
CA PHE A 49 -3.92 -5.14 -6.77
C PHE A 49 -5.21 -4.42 -6.35
N THR A 50 -5.12 -3.29 -5.66
CA THR A 50 -6.31 -2.50 -5.26
C THR A 50 -7.05 -1.95 -6.48
N LYS A 51 -6.31 -1.43 -7.46
CA LYS A 51 -6.81 -0.81 -8.69
C LYS A 51 -7.56 -1.82 -9.56
N MET A 52 -7.06 -3.05 -9.66
CA MET A 52 -7.66 -4.14 -10.44
C MET A 52 -9.15 -4.31 -10.16
N HIS A 53 -9.58 -4.23 -8.90
CA HIS A 53 -10.99 -4.38 -8.55
C HIS A 53 -11.86 -3.24 -9.12
N MET A 54 -11.34 -2.02 -9.15
CA MET A 54 -12.05 -0.87 -9.69
C MET A 54 -12.04 -0.88 -11.22
N GLU A 55 -10.91 -1.23 -11.84
CA GLU A 55 -10.79 -1.37 -13.29
C GLU A 55 -11.73 -2.44 -13.83
N ALA A 56 -11.82 -3.58 -13.14
CA ALA A 56 -12.78 -4.64 -13.50
C ALA A 56 -14.25 -4.17 -13.38
N ALA A 57 -14.57 -3.30 -12.42
CA ALA A 57 -15.93 -2.81 -12.23
C ALA A 57 -16.30 -1.68 -13.21
N LEU A 58 -15.33 -0.85 -13.61
CA LEU A 58 -15.54 0.32 -14.46
C LEU A 58 -15.21 0.07 -15.93
N ASP A 59 -14.58 -1.06 -16.25
CA ASP A 59 -14.12 -1.48 -17.59
C ASP A 59 -13.22 -0.43 -18.26
N ILE A 60 -12.34 0.19 -17.47
CA ILE A 60 -11.34 1.15 -17.92
C ILE A 60 -10.04 0.95 -17.15
N GLU A 61 -8.93 1.34 -17.77
CA GLU A 61 -7.66 1.51 -17.04
C GLU A 61 -7.71 2.79 -16.20
N LEU A 62 -7.22 2.71 -14.97
CA LEU A 62 -7.18 3.83 -14.03
C LEU A 62 -5.72 4.25 -13.78
N GLU A 63 -5.53 5.52 -13.45
CA GLU A 63 -4.26 6.02 -12.93
C GLU A 63 -4.29 6.03 -11.40
N GLY A 64 -3.11 5.91 -10.79
CA GLY A 64 -2.99 6.00 -9.34
C GLY A 64 -1.54 6.16 -8.89
N GLU A 65 -1.38 6.56 -7.65
CA GLU A 65 -0.07 6.79 -7.04
C GLU A 65 -0.07 6.39 -5.56
N ASN A 66 1.11 5.98 -5.08
CA ASN A 66 1.35 5.76 -3.65
C ASN A 66 1.82 7.08 -3.05
N LEU A 67 1.07 7.61 -2.08
CA LEU A 67 1.43 8.84 -1.37
C LEU A 67 2.33 8.55 -0.16
N GLU A 68 2.09 7.42 0.50
CA GLU A 68 2.78 7.06 1.73
C GLU A 68 2.90 5.54 1.84
N THR A 69 4.07 5.05 2.26
CA THR A 69 4.30 3.63 2.45
C THR A 69 5.10 3.36 3.73
N VAL A 70 4.94 2.16 4.28
CA VAL A 70 5.79 1.71 5.40
C VAL A 70 7.26 1.46 5.01
N LEU A 71 7.57 1.43 3.71
CA LEU A 71 8.95 1.29 3.20
C LEU A 71 9.72 2.62 3.25
N ASP A 72 9.03 3.75 3.41
CA ASP A 72 9.66 5.06 3.60
C ASP A 72 10.34 5.20 4.99
N GLY A 73 10.20 4.19 5.84
CA GLY A 73 10.82 4.11 7.17
C GLY A 73 10.22 5.07 8.21
N ARG A 74 9.30 5.96 7.81
CA ARG A 74 8.69 6.96 8.69
C ARG A 74 7.23 6.69 9.04
N SER A 75 6.52 5.96 8.17
CA SER A 75 5.09 5.71 8.36
C SER A 75 4.80 4.32 8.88
N THR A 76 3.64 4.15 9.52
CA THR A 76 3.02 2.85 9.83
C THR A 76 1.71 2.65 9.07
N CYS A 77 1.36 3.61 8.22
CA CYS A 77 0.19 3.60 7.36
C CYS A 77 0.64 3.64 5.90
N CYS A 78 -0.12 2.99 5.02
CA CYS A 78 0.08 3.13 3.59
C CYS A 78 -1.12 3.88 3.01
N THR A 79 -0.87 4.90 2.21
CA THR A 79 -1.89 5.72 1.58
C THR A 79 -1.65 5.72 0.08
N ALA A 80 -2.70 5.43 -0.70
CA ALA A 80 -2.66 5.45 -2.14
C ALA A 80 -3.91 6.14 -2.70
N VAL A 81 -3.77 6.75 -3.87
CA VAL A 81 -4.85 7.43 -4.60
C VAL A 81 -5.09 6.71 -5.91
N ILE A 82 -6.37 6.57 -6.27
CA ILE A 82 -6.81 6.09 -7.57
C ILE A 82 -7.66 7.19 -8.18
N HIS A 83 -7.29 7.66 -9.38
CA HIS A 83 -7.96 8.74 -10.06
C HIS A 83 -9.09 8.18 -10.93
N ILE A 84 -10.33 8.56 -10.60
CA ILE A 84 -11.51 8.22 -11.40
C ILE A 84 -11.76 9.36 -12.40
N PRO A 85 -11.77 9.10 -13.72
CA PRO A 85 -12.04 10.12 -14.72
C PRO A 85 -13.43 10.76 -14.55
N GLY A 86 -13.50 12.08 -14.68
CA GLY A 86 -14.76 12.83 -14.45
C GLY A 86 -15.91 12.44 -15.39
N ASN A 87 -15.62 11.97 -16.60
CA ASN A 87 -16.62 11.44 -17.54
C ASN A 87 -17.29 10.16 -17.02
N ILE A 88 -16.58 9.33 -16.26
CA ILE A 88 -17.15 8.14 -15.62
C ILE A 88 -18.07 8.54 -14.48
N ILE A 89 -17.66 9.49 -13.63
CA ILE A 89 -18.49 9.98 -12.52
C ILE A 89 -19.82 10.55 -13.05
N ARG A 90 -19.76 11.39 -14.08
CA ARG A 90 -20.95 12.01 -14.70
C ARG A 90 -21.93 11.01 -15.32
N LYS A 91 -21.51 9.79 -15.62
CA LYS A 91 -22.39 8.74 -16.14
C LYS A 91 -23.38 8.24 -15.07
N TYR A 92 -23.05 8.41 -13.80
CA TYR A 92 -23.81 7.86 -12.66
C TYR A 92 -24.34 8.92 -11.68
N THR A 93 -24.15 10.21 -11.98
CA THR A 93 -24.73 11.36 -11.25
C THR A 93 -25.72 12.10 -12.13
#